data_AF-A0A8J6UAV6-F1
#
_entry.id   AF-A0A8J6UAV6-F1
#
_cell.length_a   1.000
_cell.length_b   1.000
_cell.length_c   1.000
_cell.angle_alpha   90.00
_cell.angle_beta   90.00
_cell.angle_gamma   90.00
#
_symmetry.space_group_name_H-M   'P 1'
#
loop_
_entity.id
_entity.type
_entity.pdbx_description
1 polymer ?
#
loop_
_entity_poly.entity_id
_entity_poly.type
_entity_poly.pdbx_seq_one_letter_code
_entity_poly.pdbx_strand_id
1 'polypeptide(L)'
;MMRNIGLNFYILVLLVIFCNIAHATTGFGSLTDSNIEYVGRWDKCDKNVFRSYWGGAYLKVTFTGRTIKIKLAKAANIYVSVDGLGYKKYSNAKGVVDLTPNILQNEIHTLVVVANYANDEIHFQGFILEKEGITLAQPEKDIIEFVGNSITSGQNTTMGNLSAYPWLTGEALQVDHTQISQPGITLVDGYYYNANWAPKRGQSVQYFLMKTSNHEISSTWNFSVYTPKVLVINIGTNDYNLKVPNELFESTYQLFVQRIRRKYPNTEIFLMETFAGYYTEEIRNVVNMCLDSGDSKIHFVETKNWLLKPNDYVDQNHPNDIGHKKIAEKLSEVLKDYIN
;
A
#
# COMPACT_ATOMS: atom_id res chain seq x y z
N MET A 1 -5.10 39.98 80.34
CA MET A 1 -5.17 38.60 79.81
C MET A 1 -5.86 38.69 78.44
N MET A 2 -5.10 38.95 77.37
CA MET A 2 -5.64 39.07 76.01
C MET A 2 -4.78 38.23 75.07
N ARG A 3 -5.46 37.34 74.33
CA ARG A 3 -4.89 36.34 73.41
C ARG A 3 -4.48 37.01 72.09
N ASN A 4 -3.24 36.80 71.66
CA ASN A 4 -2.80 37.05 70.29
C ASN A 4 -3.25 35.87 69.40
N ILE A 5 -4.06 36.16 68.39
CA ILE A 5 -4.51 35.20 67.38
C ILE A 5 -3.59 35.39 66.16
N GLY A 6 -2.82 34.35 65.83
CA GLY A 6 -2.00 34.31 64.61
C GLY A 6 -2.86 34.03 63.39
N LEU A 7 -2.69 34.83 62.33
CA LEU A 7 -3.33 34.64 61.03
C LEU A 7 -2.29 34.02 60.07
N ASN A 8 -2.44 32.74 59.75
CA ASN A 8 -1.64 32.06 58.73
C ASN A 8 -2.25 32.35 57.34
N PHE A 9 -1.49 33.03 56.48
CA PHE A 9 -1.82 33.18 55.06
C PHE A 9 -1.38 31.93 54.29
N TYR A 10 -2.33 31.18 53.73
CA TYR A 10 -2.04 30.15 52.74
C TYR A 10 -1.98 30.78 51.35
N ILE A 11 -0.79 30.78 50.73
CA ILE A 11 -0.61 31.16 49.33
C ILE A 11 -1.02 29.97 48.46
N LEU A 12 -2.13 30.12 47.76
CA LEU A 12 -2.58 29.16 46.74
C LEU A 12 -1.77 29.39 45.46
N VAL A 13 -0.80 28.53 45.18
CA VAL A 13 -0.06 28.54 43.91
C VAL A 13 -0.94 27.85 42.85
N LEU A 14 -1.54 28.62 41.95
CA LEU A 14 -2.24 28.10 40.79
C LEU A 14 -1.20 27.59 39.78
N LEU A 15 -1.06 26.27 39.69
CA LEU A 15 -0.23 25.62 38.67
C LEU A 15 -0.99 25.67 37.33
N VAL A 16 -0.69 26.65 36.48
CA VAL A 16 -1.21 26.69 35.11
C VAL A 16 -0.45 25.65 34.30
N ILE A 17 -1.06 24.48 34.11
CA ILE A 17 -0.58 23.47 33.16
C ILE A 17 -0.84 24.02 31.76
N PHE A 18 0.19 24.56 31.12
CA PHE A 18 0.17 24.80 29.67
C PHE A 18 0.17 23.44 28.98
N CYS A 19 -1.03 22.94 28.65
CA CYS A 19 -1.17 21.90 27.65
C CYS A 19 -0.72 22.52 26.32
N ASN A 20 0.45 22.14 25.82
CA ASN A 20 0.85 22.40 24.45
C ASN A 20 -0.12 21.66 23.53
N ILE A 21 -1.27 22.25 23.23
CA ILE A 21 -2.08 21.85 22.09
C ILE A 21 -1.26 22.28 20.87
N ALA A 22 -0.51 21.33 20.32
CA ALA A 22 0.01 21.47 18.97
C ALA A 22 -1.18 21.85 18.09
N HIS A 23 -1.16 23.07 17.53
CA HIS A 23 -2.20 23.47 16.60
C HIS A 23 -2.11 22.48 15.44
N ALA A 24 -3.18 21.72 15.22
CA ALA A 24 -3.27 20.85 14.06
C ALA A 24 -3.02 21.72 12.82
N THR A 25 -1.97 21.42 12.06
CA THR A 25 -1.63 22.18 10.86
C THR A 25 -2.81 22.07 9.91
N THR A 26 -3.50 23.17 9.61
CA THR A 26 -4.61 23.17 8.66
C THR A 26 -4.08 23.30 7.24
N GLY A 27 -4.63 22.54 6.30
CA GLY A 27 -4.28 22.61 4.88
C GLY A 27 -5.49 22.90 3.99
N PHE A 28 -5.23 23.15 2.71
CA PHE A 28 -6.26 23.60 1.74
C PHE A 28 -6.34 22.69 0.50
N GLY A 29 -5.86 21.46 0.59
CA GLY A 29 -5.93 20.48 -0.50
C GLY A 29 -4.85 20.63 -1.57
N SER A 30 -3.90 21.55 -1.43
CA SER A 30 -2.79 21.71 -2.39
C SER A 30 -1.86 20.50 -2.42
N LEU A 31 -1.00 20.38 -3.45
CA LEU A 31 -0.03 19.28 -3.53
C LEU A 31 0.96 19.20 -2.35
N THR A 32 1.25 20.34 -1.72
CA THR A 32 2.17 20.41 -0.57
C THR A 32 1.42 20.45 0.76
N ASP A 33 0.11 20.18 0.76
CA ASP A 33 -0.67 20.05 1.97
C ASP A 33 -0.17 18.84 2.78
N SER A 34 0.32 19.10 4.00
CA SER A 34 0.91 18.09 4.88
C SER A 34 -0.11 17.09 5.43
N ASN A 35 -1.41 17.38 5.32
CA ASN A 35 -2.47 16.50 5.80
C ASN A 35 -2.93 15.50 4.73
N ILE A 36 -2.44 15.63 3.49
CA ILE A 36 -2.69 14.62 2.45
C ILE A 36 -1.63 13.53 2.58
N GLU A 37 -2.07 12.33 2.92
CA GLU A 37 -1.21 11.17 2.90
C GLU A 37 -1.16 10.57 1.51
N TYR A 38 0.07 10.28 1.06
CA TYR A 38 0.38 9.67 -0.22
C TYR A 38 0.91 8.27 0.04
N VAL A 39 0.01 7.28 0.12
CA VAL A 39 0.40 5.90 0.44
C VAL A 39 0.92 5.22 -0.82
N GLY A 40 2.04 4.49 -0.67
CA GLY A 40 2.74 3.84 -1.77
C GLY A 40 3.77 4.74 -2.47
N ARG A 41 4.11 4.40 -3.72
CA ARG A 41 5.17 5.10 -4.46
C ARG A 41 4.63 6.24 -5.30
N TRP A 42 4.99 7.45 -4.90
CA TRP A 42 4.61 8.70 -5.56
C TRP A 42 5.82 9.48 -6.05
N ASP A 43 5.80 9.84 -7.34
CA ASP A 43 6.74 10.78 -7.91
C ASP A 43 6.28 12.21 -7.66
N LYS A 44 7.07 12.94 -6.87
CA LYS A 44 6.83 14.33 -6.45
C LYS A 44 7.84 15.31 -7.06
N CYS A 45 8.61 14.92 -8.09
CA CYS A 45 9.62 15.77 -8.71
C CYS A 45 9.02 16.99 -9.41
N ASP A 46 7.83 16.84 -10.00
CA ASP A 46 7.07 17.91 -10.62
C ASP A 46 6.15 18.57 -9.59
N LYS A 47 6.40 19.83 -9.27
CA LYS A 47 5.65 20.59 -8.26
C LYS A 47 4.21 20.92 -8.67
N ASN A 48 3.83 20.65 -9.93
CA ASN A 48 2.48 20.91 -10.43
C ASN A 48 1.60 19.65 -10.52
N VAL A 49 2.19 18.47 -10.35
CA VAL A 49 1.46 17.19 -10.40
C VAL A 49 2.27 16.07 -9.77
N PHE A 50 1.68 15.42 -8.78
CA PHE A 50 2.26 14.21 -8.17
C PHE A 50 1.65 12.98 -8.83
N ARG A 51 2.49 11.98 -9.11
CA ARG A 51 2.11 10.83 -9.91
C ARG A 51 2.27 9.53 -9.14
N SER A 52 1.24 8.71 -9.11
CA SER A 52 1.39 7.30 -8.80
C SER A 52 1.59 6.49 -10.08
N TYR A 53 2.38 5.42 -9.97
CA TYR A 53 2.62 4.52 -11.10
C TYR A 53 2.14 3.09 -10.84
N TRP A 54 2.12 2.68 -9.58
CA TRP A 54 1.74 1.33 -9.16
C TRP A 54 0.28 1.33 -8.71
N GLY A 55 -0.48 0.29 -9.08
CA GLY A 55 -1.91 0.20 -8.77
C GLY A 55 -2.26 0.23 -7.28
N GLY A 56 -1.34 -0.15 -6.39
CA GLY A 56 -1.56 -0.10 -4.94
C GLY A 56 -1.32 1.24 -4.26
N ALA A 57 -1.12 2.32 -5.02
CA ALA A 57 -0.93 3.65 -4.47
C ALA A 57 -2.27 4.39 -4.34
N TYR A 58 -2.42 5.14 -3.26
CA TYR A 58 -3.66 5.88 -2.98
C TYR A 58 -3.40 7.14 -2.15
N LEU A 59 -4.42 7.99 -2.07
CA LEU A 59 -4.45 9.21 -1.27
C LEU A 59 -5.41 9.02 -0.10
N LYS A 60 -5.05 9.52 1.08
CA LYS A 60 -5.97 9.69 2.21
C LYS A 60 -5.97 11.15 2.64
N VAL A 61 -7.12 11.65 3.05
CA VAL A 61 -7.23 12.96 3.69
C VAL A 61 -8.46 13.02 4.59
N THR A 62 -8.33 13.68 5.73
CA THR A 62 -9.46 14.09 6.57
C THR A 62 -9.73 15.56 6.28
N PHE A 63 -10.98 15.95 6.08
CA PHE A 63 -11.34 17.31 5.70
C PHE A 63 -12.62 17.79 6.37
N THR A 64 -12.76 19.11 6.48
CA THR A 64 -13.99 19.77 6.90
C THR A 64 -14.81 20.23 5.71
N GLY A 65 -16.11 20.31 5.92
CA GLY A 65 -17.05 20.83 4.95
C GLY A 65 -17.80 19.73 4.19
N ARG A 66 -18.74 20.15 3.36
CA ARG A 66 -19.79 19.29 2.83
C ARG A 66 -19.53 18.77 1.43
N THR A 67 -18.50 19.28 0.75
CA THR A 67 -18.08 18.84 -0.58
C THR A 67 -16.57 18.82 -0.75
N ILE A 68 -16.08 17.90 -1.58
CA ILE A 68 -14.68 17.82 -2.01
C ILE A 68 -14.59 17.37 -3.46
N LYS A 69 -13.67 18.00 -4.20
CA LYS A 69 -13.33 17.63 -5.59
C LYS A 69 -11.86 17.27 -5.70
N ILE A 70 -11.51 16.45 -6.68
CA ILE A 70 -10.13 16.15 -7.04
C ILE A 70 -9.80 16.80 -8.38
N LYS A 71 -8.58 17.32 -8.53
CA LYS A 71 -8.05 17.80 -9.80
C LYS A 71 -7.01 16.80 -10.35
N LEU A 72 -7.26 16.28 -11.55
CA LEU A 72 -6.43 15.28 -12.22
C LEU A 72 -5.86 15.83 -13.53
N ALA A 73 -4.53 15.76 -13.71
CA ALA A 73 -3.84 16.23 -14.91
C ALA A 73 -4.07 15.29 -16.12
N LYS A 74 -4.32 14.01 -15.86
CA LYS A 74 -4.58 12.97 -16.86
C LYS A 74 -5.82 12.17 -16.46
N ALA A 75 -6.48 11.58 -17.45
CA ALA A 75 -7.58 10.66 -17.17
C ALA A 75 -7.08 9.45 -16.36
N ALA A 76 -7.85 9.05 -15.34
CA ALA A 76 -7.57 7.90 -14.51
C ALA A 76 -8.86 7.14 -14.19
N ASN A 77 -8.76 5.83 -13.96
CA ASN A 77 -9.83 5.08 -13.30
C ASN A 77 -9.49 5.00 -11.81
N ILE A 78 -10.38 5.51 -10.97
CA ILE A 78 -10.18 5.56 -9.52
C ILE A 78 -11.39 5.00 -8.79
N TYR A 79 -11.14 4.47 -7.59
CA TYR A 79 -12.16 4.24 -6.59
C TYR A 79 -12.07 5.29 -5.50
N VAL A 80 -13.21 5.72 -5.00
CA VAL A 80 -13.31 6.75 -3.97
C VAL A 80 -14.24 6.28 -2.86
N SER A 81 -13.77 6.37 -1.61
CA SER A 81 -14.56 6.12 -0.41
C SER A 81 -14.60 7.38 0.44
N VAL A 82 -15.80 7.74 0.92
CA VAL A 82 -16.02 8.82 1.87
C VAL A 82 -16.60 8.21 3.14
N ASP A 83 -16.03 8.57 4.30
CA ASP A 83 -16.42 8.08 5.63
C ASP A 83 -16.45 6.55 5.78
N GLY A 84 -15.71 5.83 4.93
CA GLY A 84 -15.71 4.36 4.93
C GLY A 84 -17.02 3.72 4.45
N LEU A 85 -17.95 4.49 3.84
CA LEU A 85 -19.28 4.01 3.42
C LEU A 85 -19.28 3.21 2.10
N GLY A 86 -18.13 2.63 1.73
CA GLY A 86 -17.91 1.87 0.51
C GLY A 86 -17.27 2.67 -0.63
N TYR A 87 -16.80 1.95 -1.64
CA TYR A 87 -16.06 2.53 -2.77
C TYR A 87 -16.94 2.74 -4.00
N LYS A 88 -16.93 3.96 -4.52
CA LYS A 88 -17.54 4.33 -5.82
C LYS A 88 -16.47 4.42 -6.91
N LYS A 89 -16.73 3.79 -8.05
CA LYS A 89 -15.85 3.88 -9.22
C LYS A 89 -16.08 5.17 -10.01
N TYR A 90 -15.00 5.84 -10.37
CA TYR A 90 -14.96 6.93 -11.32
C TYR A 90 -14.08 6.50 -12.49
N SER A 91 -14.71 6.17 -13.62
CA SER A 91 -14.00 5.74 -14.83
C SER A 91 -13.61 6.94 -15.69
N ASN A 92 -12.39 6.93 -16.24
CA ASN A 92 -11.87 8.00 -17.11
C ASN A 92 -12.01 9.41 -16.50
N ALA A 93 -11.86 9.52 -15.18
CA ALA A 93 -11.95 10.76 -14.41
C ALA A 93 -10.80 11.70 -14.80
N LYS A 94 -11.09 12.95 -15.18
CA LYS A 94 -10.11 13.91 -15.70
C LYS A 94 -10.48 15.35 -15.31
N GLY A 95 -9.47 16.20 -15.10
CA GLY A 95 -9.70 17.60 -14.73
C GLY A 95 -10.27 17.71 -13.33
N VAL A 96 -11.22 18.62 -13.11
CA VAL A 96 -11.91 18.75 -11.81
C VAL A 96 -13.08 17.78 -11.77
N VAL A 97 -13.05 16.86 -10.81
CA VAL A 97 -14.05 15.79 -10.64
C VAL A 97 -14.66 15.89 -9.26
N ASP A 98 -16.00 15.92 -9.20
CA ASP A 98 -16.75 15.96 -7.95
C ASP A 98 -16.79 14.58 -7.28
N LEU A 99 -16.23 14.48 -6.07
CA LEU A 99 -16.17 13.24 -5.31
C LEU A 99 -17.34 13.10 -4.33
N THR A 100 -18.12 14.15 -4.15
CA THR A 100 -19.27 14.24 -3.25
C THR A 100 -20.47 14.81 -4.01
N PRO A 101 -21.00 14.08 -5.00
CA PRO A 101 -22.11 14.58 -5.82
C PRO A 101 -23.40 14.79 -4.99
N ASN A 102 -23.48 14.17 -3.81
CA ASN A 102 -24.48 14.47 -2.80
C ASN A 102 -23.79 15.23 -1.66
N ILE A 103 -24.44 16.28 -1.18
CA ILE A 103 -23.95 17.12 -0.08
C ILE A 103 -23.85 16.29 1.19
N LEU A 104 -22.66 16.28 1.80
CA LEU A 104 -22.42 15.58 3.06
C LEU A 104 -23.09 16.31 4.24
N GLN A 105 -23.48 15.56 5.27
CA GLN A 105 -24.26 16.09 6.39
C GLN A 105 -23.44 16.39 7.64
N ASN A 106 -22.26 15.78 7.79
CA ASN A 106 -21.39 16.01 8.94
C ASN A 106 -20.41 17.16 8.66
N GLU A 107 -19.67 17.56 9.69
CA GLU A 107 -18.68 18.64 9.57
C GLU A 107 -17.27 18.15 9.23
N ILE A 108 -16.95 16.89 9.54
CA ILE A 108 -15.64 16.27 9.32
C ILE A 108 -15.84 14.94 8.60
N HIS A 109 -15.03 14.71 7.58
CA HIS A 109 -15.11 13.55 6.70
C HIS A 109 -13.73 12.95 6.41
N THR A 110 -13.68 11.65 6.15
CA THR A 110 -12.49 10.99 5.61
C THR A 110 -12.68 10.69 4.13
N LEU A 111 -11.61 10.82 3.35
CA LEU A 111 -11.59 10.51 1.93
C LEU A 111 -10.42 9.58 1.62
N VAL A 112 -10.69 8.52 0.87
CA VAL A 112 -9.68 7.65 0.27
C VAL A 112 -9.85 7.63 -1.25
N VAL A 113 -8.79 7.88 -2.01
CA VAL A 113 -8.78 7.82 -3.49
C VAL A 113 -7.73 6.83 -3.96
N VAL A 114 -8.16 5.76 -4.62
CA VAL A 114 -7.34 4.59 -4.96
C VAL A 114 -7.28 4.40 -6.47
N ALA A 115 -6.12 4.04 -7.01
CA ALA A 115 -6.01 3.60 -8.40
C ALA A 115 -6.77 2.27 -8.59
N ASN A 116 -7.55 2.17 -9.66
CA ASN A 116 -8.44 1.02 -9.86
C ASN A 116 -7.70 -0.31 -10.10
N TYR A 117 -6.60 -0.31 -10.85
CA TYR A 117 -5.85 -1.51 -11.18
C TYR A 117 -4.34 -1.26 -11.33
N ALA A 118 -3.53 -2.31 -11.50
CA ALA A 118 -2.06 -2.25 -11.59
C ALA A 118 -1.49 -1.21 -12.58
N ASN A 119 -2.24 -0.91 -13.65
CA ASN A 119 -1.84 0.03 -14.70
C ASN A 119 -2.57 1.37 -14.64
N ASP A 120 -3.45 1.59 -13.66
CA ASP A 120 -4.11 2.88 -13.47
C ASP A 120 -3.18 3.81 -12.68
N GLU A 121 -2.98 5.02 -13.19
CA GLU A 121 -2.08 6.02 -12.61
C GLU A 121 -2.88 7.24 -12.16
N ILE A 122 -2.61 7.74 -10.96
CA ILE A 122 -3.19 8.99 -10.48
C ILE A 122 -2.19 10.11 -10.74
N HIS A 123 -2.58 11.07 -11.57
CA HIS A 123 -1.82 12.30 -11.84
C HIS A 123 -2.48 13.45 -11.09
N PHE A 124 -2.25 13.50 -9.78
CA PHE A 124 -2.93 14.38 -8.83
C PHE A 124 -2.40 15.82 -8.91
N GLN A 125 -3.31 16.82 -8.89
CA GLN A 125 -2.98 18.25 -8.87
C GLN A 125 -3.52 18.99 -7.64
N GLY A 126 -4.13 18.27 -6.69
CA GLY A 126 -4.75 18.85 -5.50
C GLY A 126 -6.23 18.48 -5.36
N PHE A 127 -6.73 18.61 -4.14
CA PHE A 127 -8.14 18.66 -3.81
C PHE A 127 -8.66 20.10 -3.86
N ILE A 128 -9.95 20.24 -4.12
CA ILE A 128 -10.67 21.52 -4.04
C ILE A 128 -11.77 21.31 -3.01
N LEU A 129 -11.60 21.97 -1.87
CA LEU A 129 -12.55 21.99 -0.78
C LEU A 129 -13.60 23.08 -1.02
N GLU A 130 -14.71 23.00 -0.28
CA GLU A 130 -15.64 24.13 -0.23
C GLU A 130 -15.04 25.35 0.48
N LYS A 131 -15.75 26.47 0.42
CA LYS A 131 -15.31 27.71 1.09
C LYS A 131 -15.18 27.47 2.60
N GLU A 132 -14.06 27.89 3.18
CA GLU A 132 -13.65 27.63 4.58
C GLU A 132 -13.35 26.14 4.93
N GLY A 133 -13.49 25.22 3.96
CA GLY A 133 -13.08 23.83 4.14
C GLY A 133 -11.57 23.73 4.28
N ILE A 134 -11.12 22.91 5.22
CA ILE A 134 -9.71 22.64 5.50
C ILE A 134 -9.44 21.14 5.58
N THR A 135 -8.19 20.74 5.37
CA THR A 135 -7.71 19.40 5.69
C THR A 135 -7.22 19.35 7.14
N LEU A 136 -7.33 18.18 7.75
CA LEU A 136 -6.97 17.92 9.15
C LEU A 136 -5.90 16.82 9.21
N ALA A 137 -5.00 16.95 10.17
CA ALA A 137 -4.00 15.92 10.45
C ALA A 137 -4.66 14.59 10.84
N GLN A 138 -4.04 13.49 10.45
CA GLN A 138 -4.51 12.13 10.70
C GLN A 138 -3.40 11.30 11.35
N PRO A 139 -3.75 10.28 12.15
CA PRO A 139 -2.75 9.41 12.76
C PRO A 139 -1.95 8.66 11.70
N GLU A 140 -0.62 8.67 11.85
CA GLU A 140 0.25 7.79 11.06
C GLU A 140 -0.05 6.33 11.38
N LYS A 141 0.04 5.48 10.34
CA LYS A 141 -0.13 4.04 10.45
C LYS A 141 1.13 3.33 10.00
N ASP A 142 1.38 2.16 10.58
CA ASP A 142 2.31 1.21 9.97
C ASP A 142 1.87 0.90 8.53
N ILE A 143 2.84 0.56 7.67
CA ILE A 143 2.59 0.19 6.27
C ILE A 143 3.06 -1.23 5.95
N ILE A 144 2.21 -1.97 5.24
CA ILE A 144 2.56 -3.27 4.62
C ILE A 144 2.83 -3.08 3.11
N GLU A 145 4.03 -3.41 2.64
CA GLU A 145 4.35 -3.42 1.20
C GLU A 145 4.23 -4.84 0.63
N PHE A 146 3.32 -5.04 -0.32
CA PHE A 146 3.13 -6.31 -1.02
C PHE A 146 3.83 -6.27 -2.37
N VAL A 147 4.63 -7.29 -2.66
CA VAL A 147 5.38 -7.45 -3.89
C VAL A 147 4.89 -8.68 -4.63
N GLY A 148 4.62 -8.58 -5.92
CA GLY A 148 4.21 -9.77 -6.66
C GLY A 148 3.80 -9.54 -8.11
N ASN A 149 2.91 -10.42 -8.58
CA ASN A 149 2.49 -10.48 -9.99
C ASN A 149 0.99 -10.14 -10.17
N SER A 150 0.32 -10.78 -11.13
CA SER A 150 -1.12 -10.62 -11.40
C SER A 150 -2.01 -10.94 -10.20
N ILE A 151 -1.62 -11.89 -9.35
CA ILE A 151 -2.42 -12.27 -8.18
C ILE A 151 -2.39 -11.15 -7.13
N THR A 152 -1.20 -10.63 -6.80
CA THR A 152 -1.06 -9.45 -5.93
C THR A 152 -1.77 -8.21 -6.51
N SER A 153 -1.86 -8.12 -7.84
CA SER A 153 -2.56 -7.04 -8.54
C SER A 153 -4.10 -7.20 -8.57
N GLY A 154 -4.65 -8.32 -8.10
CA GLY A 154 -6.09 -8.59 -8.17
C GLY A 154 -6.61 -8.89 -9.57
N GLN A 155 -5.79 -9.48 -10.45
CA GLN A 155 -6.23 -9.92 -11.78
C GLN A 155 -7.48 -10.82 -11.67
N ASN A 156 -8.50 -10.53 -12.47
CA ASN A 156 -9.79 -11.22 -12.52
C ASN A 156 -10.69 -11.06 -11.28
N THR A 157 -10.33 -10.20 -10.32
CA THR A 157 -11.23 -9.80 -9.24
C THR A 157 -12.23 -8.74 -9.72
N THR A 158 -13.35 -8.59 -9.01
CA THR A 158 -14.43 -7.67 -9.42
C THR A 158 -14.08 -6.19 -9.27
N MET A 159 -13.19 -5.83 -8.32
CA MET A 159 -12.79 -4.45 -8.05
C MET A 159 -11.27 -4.21 -8.13
N GLY A 160 -10.55 -5.06 -8.87
CA GLY A 160 -9.11 -4.90 -9.10
C GLY A 160 -8.32 -4.86 -7.79
N ASN A 161 -7.61 -3.77 -7.54
CA ASN A 161 -6.78 -3.65 -6.34
C ASN A 161 -7.59 -3.80 -5.05
N LEU A 162 -8.82 -3.28 -4.98
CA LEU A 162 -9.64 -3.28 -3.76
C LEU A 162 -10.12 -4.67 -3.32
N SER A 163 -10.29 -5.58 -4.29
CA SER A 163 -10.68 -6.97 -4.03
C SER A 163 -9.48 -7.91 -3.94
N ALA A 164 -8.26 -7.39 -4.13
CA ALA A 164 -7.05 -8.18 -4.05
C ALA A 164 -6.68 -8.43 -2.57
N TYR A 165 -6.06 -9.59 -2.31
CA TYR A 165 -5.66 -9.98 -0.95
C TYR A 165 -4.77 -8.94 -0.24
N PRO A 166 -3.87 -8.18 -0.91
CA PRO A 166 -3.08 -7.15 -0.25
C PRO A 166 -3.95 -6.06 0.38
N TRP A 167 -4.96 -5.59 -0.37
CA TRP A 167 -5.87 -4.55 0.09
C TRP A 167 -6.72 -5.05 1.25
N LEU A 168 -7.32 -6.22 1.07
CA LEU A 168 -8.16 -6.85 2.09
C LEU A 168 -7.37 -7.13 3.39
N THR A 169 -6.09 -7.53 3.29
CA THR A 169 -5.22 -7.77 4.46
C THR A 169 -4.93 -6.47 5.20
N GLY A 170 -4.56 -5.41 4.48
CA GLY A 170 -4.27 -4.11 5.09
C GLY A 170 -5.49 -3.50 5.79
N GLU A 171 -6.67 -3.58 5.16
CA GLU A 171 -7.93 -3.14 5.76
C GLU A 171 -8.30 -3.96 7.01
N ALA A 172 -8.14 -5.29 6.96
CA ALA A 172 -8.43 -6.17 8.09
C ALA A 172 -7.52 -5.89 9.31
N LEU A 173 -6.26 -5.54 9.06
CA LEU A 173 -5.27 -5.17 10.09
C LEU A 173 -5.28 -3.66 10.40
N GLN A 174 -6.16 -2.89 9.78
CA GLN A 174 -6.31 -1.43 9.97
C GLN A 174 -5.03 -0.61 9.72
N VAL A 175 -4.14 -1.10 8.87
CA VAL A 175 -2.87 -0.45 8.51
C VAL A 175 -2.89 0.09 7.09
N ASP A 176 -1.99 1.03 6.82
CA ASP A 176 -1.72 1.41 5.45
C ASP A 176 -1.04 0.25 4.70
N HIS A 177 -1.21 0.20 3.39
CA HIS A 177 -0.70 -0.90 2.60
C HIS A 177 -0.42 -0.45 1.17
N THR A 178 0.38 -1.20 0.42
CA THR A 178 0.58 -0.90 -0.99
C THR A 178 1.03 -2.12 -1.77
N GLN A 179 0.74 -2.13 -3.07
CA GLN A 179 1.11 -3.20 -4.00
C GLN A 179 2.13 -2.71 -5.02
N ILE A 180 3.33 -3.29 -4.97
CA ILE A 180 4.36 -3.19 -6.01
C ILE A 180 4.30 -4.47 -6.83
N SER A 181 3.27 -4.56 -7.68
CA SER A 181 2.98 -5.74 -8.48
C SER A 181 2.55 -5.41 -9.90
N GLN A 182 2.81 -6.35 -10.81
CA GLN A 182 2.49 -6.19 -12.22
C GLN A 182 2.00 -7.51 -12.82
N PRO A 183 0.88 -7.53 -13.55
CA PRO A 183 0.41 -8.74 -14.22
C PRO A 183 1.42 -9.33 -15.19
N GLY A 184 1.61 -10.65 -15.14
CA GLY A 184 2.53 -11.39 -15.99
C GLY A 184 4.02 -11.22 -15.68
N ILE A 185 4.40 -10.42 -14.68
CA ILE A 185 5.81 -10.24 -14.30
C ILE A 185 6.37 -11.51 -13.64
N THR A 186 7.59 -11.86 -14.02
CA THR A 186 8.44 -12.88 -13.39
C THR A 186 9.26 -12.25 -12.26
N LEU A 187 9.87 -13.06 -11.41
CA LEU A 187 10.96 -12.61 -10.56
C LEU A 187 12.22 -12.38 -11.39
N VAL A 188 12.57 -13.35 -12.23
CA VAL A 188 13.82 -13.38 -13.00
C VAL A 188 13.74 -12.44 -14.20
N ASP A 189 14.70 -11.51 -14.27
CA ASP A 189 14.80 -10.58 -15.39
C ASP A 189 15.12 -11.31 -16.71
N GLY A 190 14.57 -10.82 -17.82
CA GLY A 190 14.77 -11.43 -19.15
C GLY A 190 13.83 -12.60 -19.48
N TYR A 191 13.05 -13.12 -18.52
CA TYR A 191 11.99 -14.09 -18.78
C TYR A 191 10.64 -13.38 -18.86
N TYR A 192 10.00 -13.38 -20.03
CA TYR A 192 8.71 -12.75 -20.24
C TYR A 192 7.89 -13.44 -21.33
N TYR A 193 6.57 -13.29 -21.27
CA TYR A 193 5.68 -13.78 -22.32
C TYR A 193 5.91 -13.01 -23.63
N ASN A 194 5.90 -13.72 -24.77
CA ASN A 194 6.01 -13.11 -26.08
C ASN A 194 4.71 -12.40 -26.49
N ALA A 195 4.41 -11.30 -25.82
CA ALA A 195 3.28 -10.43 -26.09
C ALA A 195 3.63 -8.97 -25.76
N ASN A 196 2.96 -8.03 -26.43
CA ASN A 196 3.21 -6.60 -26.25
C ASN A 196 2.81 -6.10 -24.85
N TRP A 197 1.83 -6.74 -24.22
CA TRP A 197 1.37 -6.39 -22.87
C TRP A 197 2.31 -6.86 -21.76
N ALA A 198 3.22 -7.79 -22.06
CA ALA A 198 4.00 -8.47 -21.04
C ALA A 198 5.15 -7.59 -20.51
N PRO A 199 5.33 -7.49 -19.17
CA PRO A 199 6.49 -6.86 -18.56
C PRO A 199 7.78 -7.45 -19.13
N LYS A 200 8.69 -6.58 -19.61
CA LYS A 200 9.98 -7.01 -20.16
C LYS A 200 11.09 -7.12 -19.12
N ARG A 201 10.86 -6.56 -17.94
CA ARG A 201 11.76 -6.66 -16.78
C ARG A 201 11.13 -7.54 -15.71
N GLY A 202 11.96 -8.33 -15.05
CA GLY A 202 11.59 -9.12 -13.87
C GLY A 202 11.52 -8.25 -12.62
N GLN A 203 10.79 -8.72 -11.61
CA GLN A 203 10.59 -8.01 -10.36
C GLN A 203 11.89 -7.80 -9.58
N SER A 204 12.89 -8.68 -9.76
CA SER A 204 14.24 -8.53 -9.20
C SER A 204 14.95 -7.23 -9.65
N VAL A 205 14.51 -6.62 -10.76
CA VAL A 205 14.95 -5.30 -11.22
C VAL A 205 13.84 -4.27 -10.99
N GLN A 206 12.62 -4.56 -11.43
CA GLN A 206 11.52 -3.60 -11.48
C GLN A 206 11.12 -3.07 -10.09
N TYR A 207 11.21 -3.88 -9.04
CA TYR A 207 10.92 -3.46 -7.67
C TYR A 207 11.79 -2.28 -7.18
N PHE A 208 12.98 -2.06 -7.76
CA PHE A 208 13.86 -0.96 -7.33
C PHE A 208 13.60 0.35 -8.08
N LEU A 209 12.58 0.39 -8.95
CA LEU A 209 12.27 1.51 -9.80
C LEU A 209 11.01 2.26 -9.33
N MET A 210 10.96 3.56 -9.65
CA MET A 210 9.82 4.43 -9.30
C MET A 210 8.56 3.99 -10.05
N LYS A 211 8.67 3.80 -11.37
CA LYS A 211 7.57 3.46 -12.27
C LYS A 211 7.44 1.95 -12.49
N THR A 212 6.29 1.51 -12.98
CA THR A 212 6.04 0.12 -13.42
C THR A 212 6.81 -0.21 -14.70
N SER A 213 6.77 -1.49 -15.11
CA SER A 213 7.40 -1.96 -16.34
C SER A 213 6.77 -1.41 -17.63
N ASN A 214 5.63 -0.74 -17.53
CA ASN A 214 4.99 -0.08 -18.68
C ASN A 214 5.71 1.21 -19.10
N HIS A 215 6.69 1.66 -18.31
CA HIS A 215 7.52 2.81 -18.61
C HIS A 215 8.93 2.35 -18.95
N GLU A 216 9.39 2.66 -20.16
CA GLU A 216 10.76 2.33 -20.61
C GLU A 216 11.83 3.02 -19.74
N ILE A 217 11.56 4.27 -19.36
CA ILE A 217 12.46 5.12 -18.58
C ILE A 217 11.87 5.33 -17.18
N SER A 218 12.61 4.87 -16.18
CA SER A 218 12.25 4.95 -14.78
C SER A 218 13.49 5.24 -13.94
N SER A 219 13.39 6.20 -13.03
CA SER A 219 14.41 6.44 -12.01
C SER A 219 14.35 5.36 -10.94
N THR A 220 15.42 5.25 -10.14
CA THR A 220 15.41 4.42 -8.94
C THR A 220 14.39 4.97 -7.93
N TRP A 221 13.64 4.08 -7.29
CA TRP A 221 12.79 4.45 -6.17
C TRP A 221 13.63 4.99 -5.01
N ASN A 222 13.19 6.09 -4.40
CA ASN A 222 13.82 6.58 -3.18
C ASN A 222 13.27 5.83 -1.96
N PHE A 223 14.02 4.83 -1.50
CA PHE A 223 13.68 4.01 -0.33
C PHE A 223 13.67 4.77 1.00
N SER A 224 14.08 6.05 1.05
CA SER A 224 13.95 6.88 2.25
C SER A 224 12.56 7.50 2.43
N VAL A 225 11.65 7.35 1.45
CA VAL A 225 10.31 7.97 1.50
C VAL A 225 9.41 7.30 2.53
N TYR A 226 9.46 5.97 2.63
CA TYR A 226 8.84 5.21 3.71
C TYR A 226 9.61 3.91 3.94
N THR A 227 9.50 3.34 5.14
CA THR A 227 9.98 1.99 5.46
C THR A 227 8.77 1.14 5.87
N PRO A 228 8.45 0.06 5.14
CA PRO A 228 7.35 -0.81 5.53
C PRO A 228 7.67 -1.54 6.84
N LYS A 229 6.67 -1.66 7.71
CA LYS A 229 6.77 -2.49 8.91
C LYS A 229 6.90 -3.96 8.52
N VAL A 230 6.09 -4.36 7.54
CA VAL A 230 6.03 -5.70 6.97
C VAL A 230 6.14 -5.62 5.44
N LEU A 231 6.92 -6.51 4.83
CA LEU A 231 6.99 -6.69 3.38
C LEU A 231 6.64 -8.13 3.02
N VAL A 232 5.66 -8.32 2.16
CA VAL A 232 5.18 -9.65 1.74
C VAL A 232 5.49 -9.87 0.27
N ILE A 233 6.17 -10.97 -0.06
CA ILE A 233 6.54 -11.32 -1.44
C ILE A 233 5.79 -12.57 -1.87
N ASN A 234 4.97 -12.45 -2.91
CA ASN A 234 4.28 -13.55 -3.57
C ASN A 234 4.57 -13.51 -5.08
N ILE A 235 5.58 -14.28 -5.50
CA ILE A 235 6.06 -14.31 -6.88
C ILE A 235 6.65 -15.69 -7.22
N GLY A 236 6.67 -16.04 -8.52
CA GLY A 236 7.14 -17.34 -9.01
C GLY A 236 6.18 -18.03 -9.98
N THR A 237 4.88 -17.67 -9.98
CA THR A 237 3.88 -18.28 -10.88
C THR A 237 4.25 -18.11 -12.36
N ASN A 238 4.68 -16.91 -12.77
CA ASN A 238 5.07 -16.65 -14.15
C ASN A 238 6.43 -17.26 -14.49
N ASP A 239 7.36 -17.28 -13.55
CA ASP A 239 8.65 -17.94 -13.68
C ASP A 239 8.46 -19.43 -14.01
N TYR A 240 7.53 -20.08 -13.29
CA TYR A 240 7.18 -21.48 -13.54
C TYR A 240 6.55 -21.67 -14.92
N ASN A 241 5.56 -20.84 -15.27
CA ASN A 241 4.88 -20.91 -16.57
C ASN A 241 5.85 -20.68 -17.76
N LEU A 242 6.88 -19.87 -17.56
CA LEU A 242 7.93 -19.57 -18.54
C LEU A 242 9.16 -20.49 -18.41
N LYS A 243 9.07 -21.52 -17.55
CA LYS A 243 10.10 -22.55 -17.37
C LYS A 243 11.46 -21.99 -16.97
N VAL A 244 11.47 -21.00 -16.08
CA VAL A 244 12.69 -20.52 -15.43
C VAL A 244 13.33 -21.70 -14.66
N PRO A 245 14.61 -22.03 -14.87
CA PRO A 245 15.28 -23.09 -14.12
C PRO A 245 15.26 -22.83 -12.61
N ASN A 246 15.03 -23.87 -11.81
CA ASN A 246 14.93 -23.77 -10.34
C ASN A 246 16.14 -23.07 -9.71
N GLU A 247 17.36 -23.45 -10.09
CA GLU A 247 18.60 -22.85 -9.59
C GLU A 247 18.71 -21.35 -9.92
N LEU A 248 18.22 -20.94 -11.10
CA LEU A 248 18.22 -19.53 -11.49
C LEU A 248 17.16 -18.74 -10.71
N PHE A 249 15.98 -19.34 -10.49
CA PHE A 249 14.94 -18.73 -9.66
C PHE A 249 15.43 -18.54 -8.22
N GLU A 250 15.97 -19.60 -7.59
CA GLU A 250 16.48 -19.57 -6.21
C GLU A 250 17.57 -18.51 -6.03
N SER A 251 18.61 -18.54 -6.86
CA SER A 251 19.72 -17.58 -6.78
C SER A 251 19.26 -16.13 -7.03
N THR A 252 18.31 -15.93 -7.95
CA THR A 252 17.72 -14.60 -8.19
C THR A 252 16.89 -14.13 -6.99
N TYR A 253 16.10 -15.02 -6.37
CA TYR A 253 15.29 -14.70 -5.20
C TYR A 253 16.18 -14.37 -4.00
N GLN A 254 17.24 -15.15 -3.77
CA GLN A 254 18.24 -14.86 -2.76
C GLN A 254 18.83 -13.45 -2.93
N LEU A 255 19.32 -13.11 -4.13
CA LEU A 255 19.87 -11.78 -4.42
C LEU A 255 18.82 -10.67 -4.29
N PHE A 256 17.58 -10.95 -4.67
CA PHE A 256 16.48 -10.01 -4.55
C PHE A 256 16.20 -9.66 -3.08
N VAL A 257 16.04 -10.67 -2.22
CA VAL A 257 15.79 -10.51 -0.78
C VAL A 257 16.95 -9.80 -0.09
N GLN A 258 18.20 -10.17 -0.41
CA GLN A 258 19.38 -9.47 0.13
C GLN A 258 19.39 -7.99 -0.25
N ARG A 259 19.01 -7.64 -1.49
CA ARG A 259 18.93 -6.25 -1.93
C ARG A 259 17.79 -5.50 -1.23
N ILE A 260 16.65 -6.13 -0.98
CA ILE A 260 15.56 -5.56 -0.17
C ILE A 260 16.03 -5.33 1.27
N ARG A 261 16.64 -6.33 1.93
CA ARG A 261 17.13 -6.20 3.30
C ARG A 261 18.13 -5.05 3.47
N ARG A 262 18.99 -4.80 2.46
CA ARG A 262 19.90 -3.62 2.46
C ARG A 262 19.16 -2.29 2.39
N LYS A 263 17.96 -2.23 1.80
CA LYS A 263 17.11 -1.03 1.77
C LYS A 263 16.28 -0.90 3.03
N TYR A 264 15.82 -2.02 3.58
CA TYR A 264 14.97 -2.07 4.77
C TYR A 264 15.55 -3.03 5.83
N PRO A 265 16.54 -2.58 6.62
CA PRO A 265 17.27 -3.46 7.55
C PRO A 265 16.40 -4.06 8.66
N ASN A 266 15.29 -3.41 9.02
CA ASN A 266 14.48 -3.75 10.19
C ASN A 266 13.07 -4.26 9.87
N THR A 267 12.67 -4.31 8.60
CA THR A 267 11.35 -4.75 8.16
C THR A 267 11.17 -6.26 8.35
N GLU A 268 9.99 -6.72 8.74
CA GLU A 268 9.67 -8.14 8.72
C GLU A 268 9.36 -8.58 7.28
N ILE A 269 10.15 -9.49 6.72
CA ILE A 269 10.02 -9.92 5.32
C ILE A 269 9.40 -11.31 5.28
N PHE A 270 8.25 -11.45 4.62
CA PHE A 270 7.53 -12.71 4.47
C PHE A 270 7.62 -13.18 3.02
N LEU A 271 8.23 -14.33 2.80
CA LEU A 271 8.26 -15.00 1.50
C LEU A 271 7.11 -16.01 1.47
N MET A 272 6.09 -15.72 0.65
CA MET A 272 4.93 -16.58 0.51
C MET A 272 5.20 -17.69 -0.49
N GLU A 273 4.84 -18.92 -0.13
CA GLU A 273 4.63 -20.00 -1.08
C GLU A 273 3.58 -19.57 -2.11
N THR A 274 3.85 -19.78 -3.39
CA THR A 274 2.83 -19.53 -4.42
C THR A 274 1.64 -20.48 -4.22
N PHE A 275 0.41 -20.05 -4.51
CA PHE A 275 -0.79 -20.85 -4.21
C PHE A 275 -0.87 -22.20 -4.95
N ALA A 276 -0.06 -22.38 -5.99
CA ALA A 276 0.06 -23.63 -6.73
C ALA A 276 1.28 -24.49 -6.30
N GLY A 277 2.03 -24.07 -5.27
CA GLY A 277 3.21 -24.78 -4.76
C GLY A 277 4.43 -24.71 -5.69
N TYR A 278 4.49 -23.71 -6.57
CA TYR A 278 5.66 -23.50 -7.42
C TYR A 278 6.81 -22.93 -6.62
N TYR A 279 7.99 -23.51 -6.84
CA TYR A 279 9.26 -23.16 -6.21
C TYR A 279 9.25 -23.19 -4.67
N THR A 280 8.40 -24.01 -4.05
CA THR A 280 8.26 -24.05 -2.59
C THR A 280 9.60 -24.30 -1.89
N GLU A 281 10.39 -25.26 -2.39
CA GLU A 281 11.67 -25.60 -1.76
C GLU A 281 12.73 -24.53 -1.98
N GLU A 282 12.78 -23.93 -3.17
CA GLU A 282 13.68 -22.82 -3.47
C GLU A 282 13.38 -21.60 -2.57
N ILE A 283 12.10 -21.30 -2.33
CA ILE A 283 11.70 -20.22 -1.43
C ILE A 283 12.09 -20.56 0.02
N ARG A 284 11.86 -21.79 0.49
CA ARG A 284 12.30 -22.22 1.83
C ARG A 284 13.82 -22.16 1.98
N ASN A 285 14.58 -22.57 0.96
CA ASN A 285 16.03 -22.47 0.94
C ASN A 285 16.48 -21.03 1.14
N VAL A 286 15.87 -20.07 0.43
CA VAL A 286 16.19 -18.64 0.60
C VAL A 286 15.92 -18.15 2.03
N VAL A 287 14.80 -18.55 2.64
CA VAL A 287 14.51 -18.21 4.05
C VAL A 287 15.58 -18.81 4.97
N ASN A 288 15.88 -20.10 4.84
CA ASN A 288 16.88 -20.80 5.67
C ASN A 288 18.27 -20.15 5.52
N MET A 289 18.69 -19.82 4.30
CA MET A 289 19.96 -19.11 4.08
C MET A 289 20.01 -17.74 4.78
N CYS A 290 18.89 -17.02 4.80
CA CYS A 290 18.83 -15.74 5.52
C CYS A 290 18.90 -15.96 7.04
N LEU A 291 18.19 -16.94 7.57
CA LEU A 291 18.24 -17.33 8.99
C LEU A 291 19.65 -17.77 9.41
N ASP A 292 20.32 -18.62 8.62
CA ASP A 292 21.69 -19.08 8.86
C ASP A 292 22.71 -17.93 8.81
N SER A 293 22.39 -16.86 8.07
CA SER A 293 23.19 -15.62 8.04
C SER A 293 22.87 -14.65 9.20
N GLY A 294 21.93 -15.01 10.07
CA GLY A 294 21.53 -14.24 11.26
C GLY A 294 20.38 -13.23 11.04
N ASP A 295 19.73 -13.23 9.89
CA ASP A 295 18.52 -12.41 9.66
C ASP A 295 17.31 -13.10 10.28
N SER A 296 16.97 -12.73 11.52
CA SER A 296 15.82 -13.29 12.24
C SER A 296 14.46 -12.70 11.83
N LYS A 297 14.42 -11.76 10.87
CA LYS A 297 13.23 -11.04 10.42
C LYS A 297 12.78 -11.47 9.03
N ILE A 298 13.07 -12.72 8.69
CA ILE A 298 12.71 -13.39 7.44
C ILE A 298 11.81 -14.57 7.79
N HIS A 299 10.70 -14.69 7.08
CA HIS A 299 9.64 -15.63 7.40
C HIS A 299 9.19 -16.37 6.15
N PHE A 300 8.93 -17.67 6.28
CA PHE A 300 8.26 -18.45 5.25
C PHE A 300 6.77 -18.54 5.56
N VAL A 301 5.91 -18.27 4.56
CA VAL A 301 4.46 -18.44 4.69
C VAL A 301 4.01 -19.60 3.80
N GLU A 302 3.69 -20.73 4.42
CA GLU A 302 3.09 -21.87 3.74
C GLU A 302 1.63 -21.57 3.38
N THR A 303 1.28 -21.70 2.09
CA THR A 303 -0.07 -21.39 1.57
C THR A 303 -0.82 -22.65 1.15
N LYS A 304 -0.21 -23.83 1.33
CA LYS A 304 -0.82 -25.13 1.11
C LYS A 304 -2.21 -25.21 1.74
N ASN A 305 -3.19 -25.65 0.94
CA ASN A 305 -4.60 -25.82 1.31
C ASN A 305 -5.34 -24.54 1.71
N TRP A 306 -4.80 -23.34 1.49
CA TRP A 306 -5.56 -22.10 1.72
C TRP A 306 -6.71 -21.94 0.73
N LEU A 307 -6.52 -22.42 -0.50
CA LEU A 307 -7.47 -22.31 -1.60
C LEU A 307 -7.87 -23.68 -2.16
N LEU A 308 -9.12 -23.80 -2.60
CA LEU A 308 -9.72 -24.99 -3.17
C LEU A 308 -10.14 -24.76 -4.62
N LYS A 309 -9.68 -25.63 -5.52
CA LYS A 309 -10.13 -25.64 -6.92
C LYS A 309 -11.43 -26.45 -7.07
N PRO A 310 -12.37 -26.04 -7.94
CA PRO A 310 -12.35 -24.80 -8.73
C PRO A 310 -12.90 -23.57 -7.97
N ASN A 311 -13.54 -23.77 -6.82
CA ASN A 311 -14.41 -22.77 -6.18
C ASN A 311 -13.74 -21.43 -5.83
N ASP A 312 -12.44 -21.44 -5.53
CA ASP A 312 -11.71 -20.24 -5.12
C ASP A 312 -10.95 -19.58 -6.28
N TYR A 313 -11.14 -20.03 -7.51
CA TYR A 313 -10.39 -19.60 -8.68
C TYR A 313 -11.31 -19.18 -9.84
N VAL A 314 -10.82 -18.26 -10.67
CA VAL A 314 -11.42 -17.93 -11.97
C VAL A 314 -10.85 -18.82 -13.08
N ASP A 315 -9.56 -19.14 -12.99
CA ASP A 315 -8.84 -19.99 -13.94
C ASP A 315 -7.82 -20.89 -13.21
N GLN A 316 -6.83 -21.45 -13.90
CA GLN A 316 -5.86 -22.34 -13.26
C GLN A 316 -4.89 -21.65 -12.28
N ASN A 317 -4.75 -20.32 -12.37
CA ASN A 317 -3.74 -19.53 -11.65
C ASN A 317 -4.35 -18.45 -10.75
N HIS A 318 -5.43 -17.79 -11.18
CA HIS A 318 -5.94 -16.58 -10.55
C HIS A 318 -7.09 -16.90 -9.57
N PRO A 319 -6.93 -16.60 -8.27
CA PRO A 319 -8.02 -16.64 -7.31
C PRO A 319 -9.15 -15.69 -7.71
N ASN A 320 -10.39 -16.07 -7.44
CA ASN A 320 -11.53 -15.17 -7.52
C ASN A 320 -11.67 -14.35 -6.23
N ASP A 321 -12.69 -13.50 -6.12
CA ASP A 321 -12.93 -12.69 -4.92
C ASP A 321 -13.04 -13.53 -3.63
N ILE A 322 -13.64 -14.73 -3.70
CA ILE A 322 -13.75 -15.64 -2.55
C ILE A 322 -12.35 -16.15 -2.16
N GLY A 323 -11.53 -16.53 -3.14
CA GLY A 323 -10.15 -16.94 -2.92
C GLY A 323 -9.31 -15.80 -2.32
N HIS A 324 -9.40 -14.58 -2.86
CA HIS A 324 -8.71 -13.42 -2.31
C HIS A 324 -9.11 -13.10 -0.87
N LYS A 325 -10.40 -13.24 -0.53
CA LYS A 325 -10.87 -13.10 0.85
C LYS A 325 -10.25 -14.15 1.78
N LYS A 326 -10.25 -15.43 1.38
CA LYS A 326 -9.60 -16.51 2.16
C LYS A 326 -8.11 -16.26 2.37
N ILE A 327 -7.40 -15.81 1.33
CA ILE A 327 -5.99 -15.44 1.43
C ILE A 327 -5.81 -14.34 2.46
N ALA A 328 -6.61 -13.27 2.38
CA ALA A 328 -6.51 -12.14 3.29
C ALA A 328 -6.79 -12.53 4.74
N GLU A 329 -7.80 -13.36 5.00
CA GLU A 329 -8.10 -13.88 6.33
C GLU A 329 -6.91 -14.67 6.89
N LYS A 330 -6.37 -15.62 6.13
CA LYS A 330 -5.23 -16.44 6.57
C LYS A 330 -3.96 -15.63 6.75
N LEU A 331 -3.68 -14.69 5.83
CA LEU A 331 -2.50 -13.85 5.91
C LEU A 331 -2.60 -12.85 7.06
N SER A 332 -3.78 -12.30 7.33
CA SER A 332 -3.98 -11.41 8.49
C SER A 332 -3.65 -12.12 9.81
N GLU A 333 -4.04 -13.39 9.96
CA GLU A 333 -3.67 -14.20 11.13
C GLU A 333 -2.16 -14.41 11.28
N VAL A 334 -1.43 -14.51 10.16
CA VAL A 334 0.04 -14.64 10.16
C VAL A 334 0.70 -13.30 10.52
N LEU A 335 0.16 -12.18 10.05
CA LEU A 335 0.81 -10.87 10.15
C LEU A 335 0.42 -10.09 11.41
N LYS A 336 -0.70 -10.40 12.07
CA LYS A 336 -1.25 -9.61 13.19
C LYS A 336 -0.27 -9.40 14.35
N ASP A 337 0.64 -10.34 14.61
CA ASP A 337 1.60 -10.24 15.72
C ASP A 337 2.82 -9.36 15.37
N TYR A 338 2.93 -8.93 14.09
CA TYR A 338 4.02 -8.08 13.58
C TYR A 338 3.57 -6.65 13.31
N ILE A 339 2.27 -6.40 13.47
CA ILE A 339 1.60 -5.11 13.31
C ILE A 339 1.07 -4.69 14.69
N ASN A 340 1.11 -3.38 15.00
CA ASN A 340 0.72 -2.88 16.32
C ASN A 340 -0.80 -2.80 16.52
#